data_AF-A0A0A2V0T7-F1
#
_entry.id   AF-A0A0A2V0T7-F1
#
_cell.length_a   1.000
_cell.length_b   1.000
_cell.length_c   1.000
_cell.angle_alpha   90.00
_cell.angle_beta   90.00
_cell.angle_gamma   90.00
#
_symmetry.space_group_name_H-M   'P 1'
#
loop_
_entity.id
_entity.type
_entity.pdbx_description
1 polymer ?
#
loop_
_entity_poly.entity_id
_entity_poly.type
_entity_poly.pdbx_seq_one_letter_code
_entity_poly.pdbx_strand_id
1 'polypeptide(L)'
;MNVIWLLIAILVLLVSLTRLTRTENNKPHSVFEDIKTNVRLLLYGIPILVMLAYIPYQVWVITGKSNGWGVAYVMGGTAFITIVISLVFYYRIKLRFN
;
A
#
# COMPACT_ATOMS: atom_id res chain seq x y z
N MET A 1 -10.00 -12.32 -15.04
CA MET A 1 -10.38 -12.36 -13.61
C MET A 1 -9.27 -11.84 -12.69
N ASN A 2 -8.04 -12.35 -12.77
CA ASN A 2 -6.92 -11.91 -11.91
C ASN A 2 -6.52 -10.44 -12.10
N VAL A 3 -6.66 -9.90 -13.32
CA VAL A 3 -6.42 -8.47 -13.61
C VAL A 3 -7.38 -7.56 -12.83
N ILE A 4 -8.63 -7.97 -12.63
CA ILE A 4 -9.62 -7.20 -11.86
C ILE A 4 -9.21 -7.14 -10.39
N TRP A 5 -8.76 -8.27 -9.82
CA TRP A 5 -8.24 -8.33 -8.45
C TRP A 5 -7.00 -7.47 -8.26
N LEU A 6 -6.09 -7.44 -9.26
CA LEU A 6 -4.92 -6.56 -9.24
C LEU A 6 -5.34 -5.08 -9.23
N LEU A 7 -6.29 -4.68 -10.07
CA LEU A 7 -6.80 -3.30 -10.10
C LEU A 7 -7.44 -2.92 -8.74
N ILE A 8 -8.25 -3.80 -8.16
CA ILE A 8 -8.85 -3.60 -6.84
C ILE A 8 -7.74 -3.45 -5.78
N ALA A 9 -6.71 -4.29 -5.80
CA ALA A 9 -5.59 -4.23 -4.87
C ALA A 9 -4.84 -2.89 -4.95
N ILE A 10 -4.59 -2.40 -6.16
CA ILE A 10 -3.96 -1.09 -6.39
C ILE A 10 -4.86 0.02 -5.84
N LEU A 11 -6.17 0.00 -6.10
CA LEU A 11 -7.10 0.99 -5.56
C LEU A 11 -7.13 0.96 -4.02
N VAL A 12 -7.16 -0.22 -3.41
CA VAL A 12 -7.12 -0.38 -1.95
C VAL A 12 -5.81 0.17 -1.38
N LEU A 13 -4.67 -0.08 -2.03
CA LEU A 13 -3.38 0.48 -1.62
C LEU A 13 -3.39 2.02 -1.66
N LEU A 14 -3.86 2.60 -2.77
CA LEU A 14 -3.92 4.06 -2.95
C LEU A 14 -4.87 4.72 -1.94
N VAL A 15 -6.05 4.14 -1.71
CA VAL A 15 -7.02 4.64 -0.73
C VAL A 15 -6.45 4.56 0.68
N SER A 16 -5.81 3.44 1.03
CA SER A 16 -5.18 3.24 2.35
C SER A 16 -4.06 4.24 2.59
N LEU A 17 -3.17 4.45 1.62
CA LEU A 17 -2.10 5.46 1.69
C LEU A 17 -2.67 6.88 1.87
N THR A 18 -3.73 7.22 1.13
CA THR A 18 -4.37 8.53 1.23
C THR A 18 -4.99 8.75 2.61
N ARG A 19 -5.71 7.74 3.13
CA ARG A 19 -6.36 7.80 4.45
C ARG A 19 -5.33 7.84 5.58
N LEU A 20 -4.25 7.07 5.47
CA LEU A 20 -3.16 7.07 6.44
C LEU A 20 -2.51 8.45 6.52
N THR A 21 -2.08 9.01 5.38
CA THR A 21 -1.42 10.32 5.33
C THR A 21 -2.32 11.45 5.85
N ARG A 22 -3.62 11.42 5.50
CA ARG A 22 -4.58 12.40 6.00
C ARG A 22 -4.81 12.29 7.51
N THR A 23 -4.77 11.08 8.05
CA THR A 23 -4.93 10.84 9.49
C THR A 23 -3.68 11.29 10.25
N GLU A 24 -2.49 11.07 9.69
CA GLU A 24 -1.21 11.49 10.26
C GLU A 24 -1.11 13.01 10.41
N ASN A 25 -1.65 13.78 9.46
CA ASN A 25 -1.60 15.24 9.49
C ASN A 25 -2.61 15.91 10.42
N ASN A 26 -3.57 15.16 10.97
CA ASN A 26 -4.49 15.72 11.96
C ASN A 26 -3.77 15.81 13.31
N LYS A 27 -3.53 17.03 13.79
CA LYS A 27 -2.99 17.26 15.14
C LYS A 27 -4.08 16.99 16.17
N PRO A 28 -3.94 15.98 17.03
CA PRO A 28 -4.93 15.72 18.08
C PRO A 28 -4.86 16.78 19.18
N HIS A 29 -6.01 17.06 19.82
CA HIS A 29 -6.13 18.07 20.87
C HIS A 29 -6.23 17.46 22.28
N SER A 30 -6.28 16.13 22.40
CA SER A 30 -6.35 15.42 23.68
C SER A 30 -5.78 14.00 23.61
N VAL A 31 -5.38 13.45 24.76
CA VAL A 31 -4.83 12.08 24.88
C VAL A 31 -5.74 11.01 24.29
N PHE A 32 -7.07 11.15 24.45
CA PHE A 32 -8.02 10.21 23.85
C PHE A 32 -8.05 10.30 22.32
N GLU A 33 -7.85 11.50 21.76
CA GLU A 33 -7.74 11.70 20.31
C GLU A 33 -6.42 11.17 19.75
N ASP A 34 -5.31 11.27 20.49
CA ASP A 34 -4.02 10.65 20.13
C ASP A 34 -4.18 9.13 19.98
N ILE A 35 -4.78 8.48 20.98
CA ILE A 35 -5.01 7.03 20.98
C ILE A 35 -5.87 6.64 19.78
N LYS A 36 -6.97 7.36 19.54
CA LYS A 36 -7.87 7.11 18.41
C LYS A 36 -7.18 7.30 17.06
N THR A 37 -6.28 8.27 16.96
CA THR A 37 -5.51 8.56 15.74
C THR A 37 -4.50 7.44 15.47
N ASN A 38 -3.78 6.98 16.49
CA ASN A 38 -2.85 5.85 16.39
C ASN A 38 -3.55 4.55 15.97
N VAL A 39 -4.71 4.25 16.55
CA VAL A 39 -5.50 3.07 16.14
C VAL A 39 -5.93 3.16 14.67
N ARG A 40 -6.33 4.36 14.20
CA ARG A 40 -6.67 4.56 12.78
C ARG A 40 -5.47 4.41 11.87
N LEU A 41 -4.30 4.93 12.26
CA LEU A 41 -3.06 4.76 11.50
C LEU A 41 -2.71 3.27 11.33
N LEU A 42 -2.80 2.49 12.42
CA LEU A 42 -2.63 1.04 12.38
C LEU A 42 -3.63 0.37 11.43
N LEU A 43 -4.91 0.74 11.54
CA LEU A 43 -5.98 0.17 10.71
C LEU A 43 -5.78 0.44 9.22
N TYR A 44 -5.21 1.58 8.84
CA TYR A 44 -4.84 1.86 7.44
C TYR A 44 -3.47 1.30 7.04
N GLY A 45 -2.57 1.07 7.99
CA GLY A 45 -1.26 0.45 7.77
C GLY A 45 -1.35 -1.03 7.40
N ILE A 46 -2.26 -1.78 8.04
CA ILE A 46 -2.43 -3.22 7.78
C ILE A 46 -2.76 -3.51 6.30
N PRO A 47 -3.77 -2.89 5.68
CA PRO A 47 -4.05 -3.07 4.25
C PRO A 47 -2.86 -2.73 3.35
N ILE A 48 -2.05 -1.72 3.70
CA ILE A 48 -0.87 -1.36 2.91
C ILE A 48 0.12 -2.52 2.89
N LEU A 49 0.47 -3.08 4.06
CA LEU A 49 1.38 -4.23 4.15
C LEU A 49 0.84 -5.45 3.39
N VAL A 50 -0.46 -5.73 3.51
CA VAL A 50 -1.11 -6.83 2.78
C VAL A 50 -1.02 -6.60 1.27
N MET A 51 -1.32 -5.39 0.79
CA MET A 51 -1.28 -5.09 -0.64
C MET A 51 0.14 -5.11 -1.21
N LEU A 52 1.16 -4.72 -0.43
CA LEU A 52 2.56 -4.81 -0.84
C LEU A 52 3.00 -6.25 -1.14
N ALA A 53 2.44 -7.24 -0.45
CA ALA A 53 2.69 -8.66 -0.74
C ALA A 53 1.74 -9.23 -1.82
N TYR A 54 0.47 -8.83 -1.78
CA TYR A 54 -0.56 -9.36 -2.67
C TYR A 54 -0.40 -8.91 -4.12
N ILE A 55 0.03 -7.68 -4.38
CA ILE A 55 0.23 -7.15 -5.74
C ILE A 55 1.30 -7.95 -6.50
N PRO A 56 2.53 -8.15 -5.97
CA PRO A 56 3.53 -9.01 -6.60
C PRO A 56 3.05 -10.43 -6.86
N TYR A 57 2.30 -11.01 -5.92
CA TYR A 57 1.70 -12.33 -6.08
C TYR A 57 0.71 -12.37 -7.25
N GLN A 58 -0.20 -11.39 -7.33
CA GLN A 58 -1.16 -11.32 -8.44
C GLN A 58 -0.46 -11.13 -9.78
N VAL A 59 0.61 -10.31 -9.84
CA VAL A 59 1.38 -10.14 -11.07
C VAL A 59 2.04 -11.45 -11.47
N TRP A 60 2.67 -12.17 -10.53
CA TRP A 60 3.24 -13.50 -10.79
C TRP A 60 2.19 -14.47 -11.35
N VAL A 61 0.99 -14.50 -10.78
CA VAL A 61 -0.13 -15.31 -11.27
C VAL A 61 -0.56 -14.91 -12.69
N ILE A 62 -0.62 -13.61 -12.99
CA ILE A 62 -0.99 -13.10 -14.33
C ILE A 62 0.08 -13.42 -15.37
N THR A 63 1.36 -13.39 -14.99
CA THR A 63 2.49 -13.73 -15.88
C THR A 63 2.66 -15.22 -16.16
N GLY A 64 1.67 -16.04 -15.76
CA GLY A 64 1.66 -17.48 -16.04
C GLY A 64 2.42 -18.33 -15.03
N LYS A 65 2.70 -17.80 -13.82
CA LYS A 65 3.40 -18.51 -12.73
C LYS A 65 4.73 -19.11 -13.20
N SER A 66 5.64 -18.25 -13.66
CA SER A 66 7.00 -18.64 -14.02
C SER A 66 7.63 -19.48 -12.88
N ASN A 67 8.35 -20.56 -13.22
CA ASN A 67 9.03 -21.42 -12.25
C ASN A 67 10.50 -21.00 -12.05
N GLY A 68 11.09 -21.38 -10.91
CA GLY A 68 12.50 -21.10 -10.60
C GLY A 68 12.78 -19.61 -10.38
N TRP A 69 13.92 -19.12 -10.90
CA TRP A 69 14.34 -17.73 -10.76
C TRP A 69 13.36 -16.72 -11.38
N GLY A 70 12.53 -17.14 -12.32
CA GLY A 70 11.48 -16.29 -12.89
C GLY A 70 10.50 -15.76 -11.84
N VAL A 71 10.22 -16.53 -10.79
CA VAL A 71 9.38 -16.08 -9.66
C VAL A 71 10.05 -14.89 -8.96
N ALA A 72 11.33 -15.03 -8.62
CA ALA A 72 12.09 -14.02 -7.89
C ALA A 72 12.19 -12.71 -8.66
N TYR A 73 12.43 -12.77 -9.98
CA TYR A 73 12.47 -11.57 -10.83
C TYR A 73 11.12 -10.88 -10.92
N VAL A 74 10.04 -11.63 -11.16
CA VAL A 74 8.70 -11.03 -11.29
C VAL A 74 8.22 -10.49 -9.95
N MET A 75 8.23 -11.29 -8.89
CA MET A 75 7.77 -10.87 -7.56
C MET A 75 8.67 -9.79 -6.96
N GLY A 76 9.99 -9.95 -7.04
CA GLY A 76 10.95 -8.99 -6.51
C GLY A 76 10.88 -7.66 -7.26
N GLY A 77 10.87 -7.70 -8.59
CA GLY A 77 10.75 -6.51 -9.44
C GLY A 77 9.45 -5.76 -9.20
N THR A 78 8.31 -6.47 -9.14
CA THR A 78 7.03 -5.82 -8.85
C THR A 78 6.94 -5.32 -7.42
N ALA A 79 7.47 -6.04 -6.42
CA ALA A 79 7.51 -5.55 -5.05
C ALA A 79 8.31 -4.25 -4.95
N PHE A 80 9.50 -4.21 -5.56
CA PHE A 80 10.34 -3.03 -5.59
C PHE A 80 9.63 -1.82 -6.22
N ILE A 81 9.06 -2.01 -7.42
CA ILE A 81 8.29 -0.95 -8.11
C ILE A 81 7.11 -0.49 -7.24
N THR A 82 6.37 -1.43 -6.65
CA THR A 82 5.20 -1.11 -5.82
C THR A 82 5.60 -0.29 -4.59
N ILE A 83 6.70 -0.64 -3.93
CA ILE A 83 7.25 0.09 -2.78
C ILE A 83 7.67 1.51 -3.21
N VAL A 84 8.45 1.64 -4.27
CA VAL A 84 8.92 2.95 -4.76
C VAL A 84 7.73 3.86 -5.11
N ILE A 85 6.75 3.36 -5.85
CA ILE A 85 5.54 4.12 -6.18
C ILE A 85 4.77 4.50 -4.92
N SER A 86 4.61 3.59 -3.96
CA SER A 86 3.91 3.86 -2.70
C SER A 86 4.59 4.96 -1.91
N LEU A 87 5.92 4.96 -1.81
CA LEU A 87 6.70 5.99 -1.12
C LEU A 87 6.59 7.34 -1.82
N VAL A 88 6.73 7.37 -3.15
CA VAL A 88 6.57 8.60 -3.94
C VAL A 88 5.16 9.18 -3.77
N PHE A 89 4.13 8.32 -3.82
CA PHE A 89 2.75 8.73 -3.65
C PHE A 89 2.46 9.27 -2.24
N TYR A 90 2.93 8.56 -1.21
CA TYR A 90 2.87 9.03 0.18
C TYR A 90 3.50 10.41 0.35
N TYR A 91 4.72 10.60 -0.16
CA TYR A 91 5.44 11.87 -0.04
C TYR A 91 4.71 13.01 -0.76
N ARG A 92 4.20 12.77 -1.97
CA ARG A 92 3.39 13.76 -2.70
C ARG A 92 2.11 14.16 -1.96
N ILE A 93 1.42 13.21 -1.34
CA ILE A 93 0.23 13.50 -0.56
C ILE A 93 0.60 14.30 0.69
N LYS A 94 1.68 13.90 1.38
CA LYS A 94 2.15 14.57 2.58
C LYS A 94 2.49 16.04 2.31
N LEU A 95 3.19 16.32 1.20
CA LEU A 95 3.49 17.69 0.75
C LEU A 95 2.24 18.52 0.42
N ARG A 96 1.14 17.90 -0.03
CA ARG A 96 -0.10 18.62 -0.35
C ARG A 96 -0.85 19.10 0.91
N PHE A 97 -0.68 18.40 2.02
CA PHE A 97 -1.41 18.63 3.26
C PHE A 97 -0.56 19.32 4.35
N ASN A 98 0.70 19.64 4.06
CA ASN A 98 1.60 20.43 4.90
C ASN A 98 1.70 21.85 4.37
#